data_AF-A4TRI1-F1
#
_entry.id   AF-A4TRI1-F1
#
_cell.length_a   1.000
_cell.length_b   1.000
_cell.length_c   1.000
_cell.angle_alpha   90.00
_cell.angle_beta   90.00
_cell.angle_gamma   90.00
#
_symmetry.space_group_name_H-M   'P 1'
#
loop_
_entity.id
_entity.type
_entity.pdbx_description
1 polymer ?
#
loop_
_entity_poly.entity_id
_entity_poly.type
_entity_poly.pdbx_seq_one_letter_code
_entity_poly.pdbx_strand_id
1 'polypeptide(L)'
;MGRPRRRGRDINGVLLLDKPLGLSSNDVLQKVKRLFSANRAGHTGALDPLATGMLPICLGEATKFSQFLLDSDKRYRVVARLGQRTDTSDAEGALISEREVNLTQAQIDTALESFRGESQQIPSMYSALKHQGKPLYEYARQGIEVEREARSITVYELLFIRWEGNDLELEIHCSKGTYIRTIIDDLGELLGCGAHVSYLRRLQVATYPSERMVTLEQLTAMVEAAQAEGRSPNPELDSLLLPMDSAVLNFPEVNLLPSVAAYVKQGQPVHVSGAPSEGMVRITEGKERNFIGIGTIAEDGRVAPKRLVVESVEVENLPVENKK
;
A
#
# COMPACT_ATOMS: atom_id res chain seq x y z
N MET A 1 25.74 -20.49 -10.94
CA MET A 1 24.66 -19.93 -11.78
C MET A 1 24.78 -18.42 -11.74
N GLY A 2 25.07 -17.76 -12.87
CA GLY A 2 25.10 -16.29 -12.92
C GLY A 2 23.72 -15.73 -12.60
N ARG A 3 23.65 -14.74 -11.70
CA ARG A 3 22.39 -14.07 -11.35
C ARG A 3 21.76 -13.53 -12.65
N PRO A 4 20.47 -13.79 -12.96
CA PRO A 4 19.87 -13.32 -14.19
C PRO A 4 20.11 -11.81 -14.34
N ARG A 5 20.59 -11.41 -15.52
CA ARG A 5 20.96 -10.03 -15.84
C ARG A 5 19.74 -9.15 -15.56
N ARG A 6 19.89 -8.19 -14.63
CA ARG A 6 18.87 -7.18 -14.31
C ARG A 6 18.45 -6.49 -15.60
N ARG A 7 17.20 -6.68 -16.04
CA ARG A 7 16.70 -6.19 -17.34
C ARG A 7 16.15 -4.75 -17.27
N GLY A 8 16.08 -4.16 -16.09
CA GLY A 8 15.52 -2.82 -15.86
C GLY A 8 16.51 -1.83 -15.26
N ARG A 9 16.01 -0.61 -15.03
CA ARG A 9 16.64 0.53 -14.38
C ARG A 9 16.70 0.29 -12.87
N ASP A 10 17.81 0.67 -12.25
CA ASP A 10 17.95 0.77 -10.78
C ASP A 10 17.34 2.09 -10.28
N ILE A 11 16.03 2.26 -10.53
CA ILE A 11 15.24 3.42 -10.12
C ILE A 11 14.65 3.21 -8.73
N ASN A 12 14.70 4.23 -7.87
CA ASN A 12 14.28 4.17 -6.48
C ASN A 12 13.25 5.26 -6.17
N GLY A 13 12.13 4.90 -5.56
CA GLY A 13 11.12 5.87 -5.13
C GLY A 13 9.76 5.23 -4.90
N VAL A 14 8.78 6.05 -4.49
CA VAL A 14 7.40 5.62 -4.30
C VAL A 14 6.50 6.37 -5.28
N LEU A 15 5.83 5.64 -6.16
CA LEU A 15 4.78 6.19 -7.01
C LEU A 15 3.44 6.07 -6.30
N LEU A 16 2.69 7.18 -6.22
CA LEU A 16 1.31 7.15 -5.76
C LEU A 16 0.42 6.88 -6.97
N LEU A 17 -0.03 5.65 -7.13
CA LEU A 17 -0.87 5.28 -8.26
C LEU A 17 -2.35 5.38 -7.89
N ASP A 18 -3.16 5.98 -8.75
CA ASP A 18 -4.62 5.80 -8.73
C ASP A 18 -4.96 4.50 -9.46
N LYS A 19 -5.18 3.43 -8.70
CA LYS A 19 -5.49 2.11 -9.25
C LYS A 19 -6.85 2.17 -9.98
N PRO A 20 -6.91 1.77 -11.26
CA PRO A 20 -8.19 1.71 -11.98
C PRO A 20 -9.05 0.52 -11.54
N LEU A 21 -10.32 0.58 -11.92
CA LEU A 21 -11.29 -0.50 -11.73
C LEU A 21 -10.92 -1.75 -12.56
N GLY A 22 -11.22 -2.94 -12.06
CA GLY A 22 -11.18 -4.20 -12.80
C GLY A 22 -9.82 -4.88 -12.89
N LEU A 23 -8.72 -4.22 -12.50
CA LEU A 23 -7.39 -4.82 -12.45
C LEU A 23 -7.00 -5.22 -11.03
N SER A 24 -6.28 -6.33 -10.85
CA SER A 24 -5.70 -6.66 -9.56
C SER A 24 -4.54 -5.73 -9.22
N SER A 25 -4.22 -5.56 -7.93
CA SER A 25 -3.07 -4.76 -7.49
C SER A 25 -1.74 -5.27 -8.08
N ASN A 26 -1.61 -6.58 -8.30
CA ASN A 26 -0.40 -7.15 -8.91
C ASN A 26 -0.33 -6.87 -10.41
N ASP A 27 -1.43 -6.96 -11.16
CA ASP A 27 -1.42 -6.67 -12.60
C ASP A 27 -1.04 -5.22 -12.86
N VAL A 28 -1.59 -4.31 -12.06
CA VAL A 28 -1.28 -2.88 -12.09
C VAL A 28 0.18 -2.63 -11.72
N LEU A 29 0.70 -3.29 -10.68
CA LEU A 29 2.12 -3.27 -10.32
C LEU A 29 3.01 -3.68 -11.50
N GLN A 30 2.68 -4.76 -12.22
CA GLN A 30 3.48 -5.21 -13.37
C GLN A 30 3.45 -4.19 -14.52
N LYS A 31 2.31 -3.55 -14.78
CA LYS A 31 2.19 -2.47 -15.77
C LYS A 31 3.08 -1.28 -15.40
N VAL A 32 3.02 -0.79 -14.16
CA VAL A 32 3.89 0.29 -13.66
C VAL A 32 5.37 -0.10 -13.76
N LYS A 33 5.74 -1.31 -13.32
CA LYS A 33 7.11 -1.81 -13.40
C LYS A 33 7.64 -1.77 -14.84
N ARG A 34 6.81 -2.13 -15.83
CA ARG A 34 7.17 -2.07 -17.25
C ARG A 34 7.30 -0.63 -17.74
N LEU A 35 6.36 0.27 -17.42
CA LEU A 35 6.41 1.68 -17.82
C LEU A 35 7.68 2.37 -17.33
N PHE A 36 8.07 2.15 -16.06
CA PHE A 36 9.31 2.67 -15.48
C PHE A 36 10.56 1.87 -15.88
N SER A 37 10.40 0.77 -16.62
CA SER A 37 11.46 -0.21 -16.88
C SER A 37 12.19 -0.63 -15.59
N ALA A 38 11.52 -0.72 -14.45
CA ALA A 38 12.15 -0.90 -13.14
C ALA A 38 12.62 -2.34 -12.90
N ASN A 39 13.81 -2.52 -12.31
CA ASN A 39 14.31 -3.84 -11.93
C ASN A 39 13.45 -4.55 -10.89
N ARG A 40 13.03 -3.79 -9.88
CA ARG A 40 12.25 -4.28 -8.74
C ARG A 40 11.10 -3.32 -8.47
N ALA A 41 9.94 -3.89 -8.16
CA ALA A 41 8.76 -3.14 -7.76
C ALA A 41 7.95 -3.98 -6.76
N GLY A 42 7.20 -3.31 -5.88
CA GLY A 42 6.23 -3.94 -4.98
C GLY A 42 5.14 -2.95 -4.59
N HIS A 43 3.91 -3.44 -4.37
CA HIS A 43 2.79 -2.62 -3.89
C HIS A 43 2.64 -2.73 -2.37
N THR A 44 2.03 -1.74 -1.71
CA THR A 44 1.99 -1.64 -0.23
C THR A 44 0.61 -1.95 0.35
N GLY A 45 0.06 -3.10 -0.05
CA GLY A 45 -1.25 -3.59 0.39
C GLY A 45 -2.24 -3.72 -0.77
N ALA A 46 -2.85 -4.89 -0.88
CA ALA A 46 -3.76 -5.21 -1.99
C ALA A 46 -5.07 -4.43 -1.87
N LEU A 47 -5.48 -3.86 -3.00
CA LEU A 47 -6.86 -3.50 -3.32
C LEU A 47 -7.45 -4.59 -4.21
N ASP A 48 -8.69 -4.97 -3.92
CA ASP A 48 -9.51 -5.87 -4.74
C ASP A 48 -9.70 -5.29 -6.16
N PRO A 49 -10.02 -6.11 -7.18
CA PRO A 49 -10.26 -5.63 -8.55
C PRO A 49 -11.29 -4.50 -8.62
N LEU A 50 -12.41 -4.62 -7.88
CA LEU A 50 -13.45 -3.60 -7.81
C LEU A 50 -13.01 -2.28 -7.16
N ALA A 51 -11.94 -2.30 -6.35
CA ALA A 51 -11.53 -1.16 -5.55
C ALA A 51 -10.58 -0.25 -6.34
N THR A 52 -10.83 1.06 -6.33
CA THR A 52 -9.98 2.06 -6.99
C THR A 52 -9.17 2.89 -6.00
N GLY A 53 -8.37 3.83 -6.48
CA GLY A 53 -7.71 4.82 -5.63
C GLY A 53 -6.27 4.48 -5.26
N MET A 54 -5.77 5.12 -4.21
CA MET A 54 -4.35 5.18 -3.89
C MET A 54 -3.75 3.78 -3.69
N LEU A 55 -2.77 3.41 -4.51
CA LEU A 55 -1.95 2.21 -4.37
C LEU A 55 -0.47 2.62 -4.48
N PRO A 56 0.22 2.83 -3.35
CA PRO A 56 1.63 3.15 -3.40
C PRO A 56 2.43 1.98 -4.00
N ILE A 57 3.23 2.28 -5.03
CA ILE A 57 4.12 1.36 -5.70
C ILE A 57 5.56 1.77 -5.37
N CYS A 58 6.24 0.93 -4.59
CA CYS A 58 7.65 1.10 -4.29
C CYS A 58 8.49 0.54 -5.45
N LEU A 59 9.41 1.35 -5.98
CA LEU A 59 10.38 0.97 -7.00
C LEU A 59 11.78 0.83 -6.40
N GLY A 60 12.55 -0.15 -6.86
CA GLY A 60 13.94 -0.36 -6.45
C GLY A 60 14.10 -0.54 -4.95
N GLU A 61 15.03 0.18 -4.35
CA GLU A 61 15.39 0.18 -2.93
C GLU A 61 14.24 0.63 -2.02
N ALA A 62 13.28 1.43 -2.50
CA ALA A 62 12.10 1.81 -1.72
C ALA A 62 11.27 0.60 -1.27
N THR A 63 11.30 -0.52 -2.01
CA THR A 63 10.60 -1.75 -1.62
C THR A 63 11.07 -2.32 -0.28
N LYS A 64 12.29 -1.99 0.19
CA LYS A 64 12.80 -2.40 1.50
C LYS A 64 12.02 -1.80 2.66
N PHE A 65 11.31 -0.70 2.42
CA PHE A 65 10.54 0.06 3.42
C PHE A 65 9.03 -0.06 3.19
N SER A 66 8.60 -0.92 2.25
CA SER A 66 7.17 -1.14 1.96
C SER A 66 6.35 -1.60 3.18
N GLN A 67 6.99 -2.25 4.15
CA GLN A 67 6.34 -2.70 5.39
C GLN A 67 5.72 -1.55 6.18
N PHE A 68 6.33 -0.37 6.22
CA PHE A 68 5.78 0.79 6.95
C PHE A 68 4.49 1.31 6.32
N LEU A 69 4.35 1.20 5.00
CA LEU A 69 3.13 1.54 4.27
C LEU A 69 2.08 0.42 4.33
N LEU A 70 2.52 -0.83 4.37
CA LEU A 70 1.63 -1.96 4.65
C LEU A 70 0.99 -1.79 6.03
N ASP A 71 1.79 -1.33 7.00
CA ASP A 71 1.39 -1.18 8.39
C ASP A 71 0.65 0.11 8.72
N SER A 72 0.58 1.06 7.79
CA SER A 72 -0.11 2.32 8.01
C SER A 72 -1.63 2.17 8.05
N ASP A 73 -2.25 3.14 8.68
CA ASP A 73 -3.67 3.44 8.53
C ASP A 73 -4.02 3.83 7.08
N LYS A 74 -5.31 3.70 6.77
CA LYS A 74 -5.87 3.86 5.42
C LYS A 74 -7.26 4.47 5.50
N ARG A 75 -7.60 5.29 4.51
CA ARG A 75 -8.91 5.94 4.38
C ARG A 75 -9.60 5.50 3.10
N TYR A 76 -10.88 5.20 3.20
CA TYR A 76 -11.69 4.68 2.11
C TYR A 76 -13.02 5.43 1.99
N ARG A 77 -13.48 5.63 0.76
CA ARG A 77 -14.88 5.91 0.45
C ARG A 77 -15.54 4.62 -0.03
N VAL A 78 -16.69 4.29 0.53
CA VAL A 78 -17.43 3.06 0.20
C VAL A 78 -18.91 3.37 0.01
N VAL A 79 -19.54 2.69 -0.95
CA VAL A 79 -21.00 2.62 -1.06
C VAL A 79 -21.43 1.19 -0.76
N ALA A 80 -22.31 1.05 0.21
CA ALA A 80 -22.98 -0.18 0.57
C ALA A 80 -24.35 -0.24 -0.11
N ARG A 81 -24.59 -1.32 -0.87
CA ARG A 81 -25.91 -1.65 -1.38
C ARG A 81 -26.66 -2.45 -0.32
N LEU A 82 -27.57 -1.79 0.40
CA LEU A 82 -28.43 -2.38 1.41
C LEU A 82 -29.50 -3.28 0.80
N GLY A 83 -29.96 -4.27 1.56
CA GLY A 83 -30.99 -5.22 1.16
C GLY A 83 -30.50 -6.41 0.34
N GLN A 84 -29.23 -6.43 -0.06
CA GLN A 84 -28.65 -7.49 -0.89
C GLN A 84 -27.32 -7.96 -0.32
N ARG A 85 -27.14 -9.27 -0.18
CA ARG A 85 -25.85 -9.89 0.18
C ARG A 85 -25.32 -10.74 -0.93
N THR A 86 -24.01 -10.74 -1.08
CA THR A 86 -23.28 -11.58 -2.04
C THR A 86 -22.29 -12.48 -1.32
N ASP A 87 -21.88 -13.57 -1.97
CA ASP A 87 -20.92 -14.52 -1.42
C ASP A 87 -19.50 -13.93 -1.22
N THR A 88 -19.13 -12.91 -2.01
CA THR A 88 -17.86 -12.17 -1.90
C THR A 88 -17.96 -10.91 -1.03
N SER A 89 -19.17 -10.56 -0.56
CA SER A 89 -19.48 -9.30 0.14
C SER A 89 -19.22 -8.04 -0.70
N ASP A 90 -19.17 -8.18 -2.02
CA ASP A 90 -19.08 -7.10 -2.99
C ASP A 90 -19.92 -7.39 -4.26
N ALA A 91 -20.03 -6.40 -5.13
CA ALA A 91 -20.80 -6.47 -6.36
C ALA A 91 -20.25 -7.45 -7.43
N GLU A 92 -19.07 -8.05 -7.23
CA GLU A 92 -18.55 -9.09 -8.14
C GLU A 92 -19.09 -10.49 -7.79
N GLY A 93 -19.68 -10.66 -6.61
CA GLY A 93 -20.21 -11.94 -6.12
C GLY A 93 -21.63 -12.27 -6.59
N ALA A 94 -22.03 -13.51 -6.37
CA ALA A 94 -23.40 -13.96 -6.62
C ALA A 94 -24.31 -13.56 -5.46
N LEU A 95 -25.54 -13.12 -5.76
CA LEU A 95 -26.56 -12.80 -4.75
C LEU A 95 -26.92 -14.06 -3.95
N ILE A 96 -26.75 -14.01 -2.63
CA ILE A 96 -27.07 -15.10 -1.70
C ILE A 96 -28.30 -14.81 -0.84
N SER A 97 -28.67 -13.55 -0.69
CA SER A 97 -29.85 -13.14 0.06
C SER A 97 -30.31 -11.77 -0.42
N GLU A 98 -31.64 -11.58 -0.42
CA GLU A 98 -32.28 -10.29 -0.66
C GLU A 98 -33.40 -10.08 0.38
N ARG A 99 -33.44 -8.88 0.98
CA ARG A 99 -34.39 -8.49 2.02
C ARG A 99 -34.83 -7.05 1.81
N GLU A 100 -36.04 -6.74 2.27
CA GLU A 100 -36.56 -5.38 2.22
C GLU A 100 -35.75 -4.44 3.13
N VAL A 101 -35.54 -3.20 2.67
CA VAL A 101 -34.81 -2.16 3.42
C VAL A 101 -35.83 -1.25 4.11
N ASN A 102 -36.24 -1.63 5.33
CA ASN A 102 -37.14 -0.85 6.18
C ASN A 102 -36.36 -0.21 7.32
N LEU A 103 -35.60 0.85 7.01
CA LEU A 103 -34.70 1.50 7.96
C LEU A 103 -35.08 2.96 8.20
N THR A 104 -34.64 3.48 9.34
CA THR A 104 -34.66 4.91 9.67
C THR A 104 -33.23 5.42 9.79
N GLN A 105 -33.03 6.72 9.59
CA GLN A 105 -31.72 7.35 9.77
C GLN A 105 -31.14 7.07 11.17
N ALA A 106 -31.97 7.13 12.21
CA ALA A 106 -31.54 6.86 13.58
C ALA A 106 -31.00 5.42 13.80
N GLN A 107 -31.58 4.43 13.10
CA GLN A 107 -31.06 3.06 13.13
C GLN A 107 -29.70 2.96 12.46
N ILE A 108 -29.51 3.65 11.32
CA ILE A 108 -28.21 3.71 10.63
C ILE A 108 -27.18 4.38 11.53
N ASP A 109 -27.48 5.54 12.10
CA ASP A 109 -26.55 6.27 12.96
C ASP A 109 -26.11 5.44 14.17
N THR A 110 -27.07 4.77 14.82
CA THR A 110 -26.81 3.86 15.95
C THR A 110 -25.94 2.67 15.54
N ALA A 111 -26.24 2.06 14.39
CA ALA A 111 -25.47 0.95 13.87
C ALA A 111 -24.03 1.37 13.57
N LEU A 112 -23.83 2.50 12.88
CA LEU A 112 -22.50 3.04 12.59
C LEU A 112 -21.70 3.28 13.88
N GLU A 113 -22.33 3.77 14.97
CA GLU A 113 -21.66 3.99 16.26
C GLU A 113 -20.99 2.72 16.80
N SER A 114 -21.62 1.57 16.64
CA SER A 114 -21.06 0.29 17.10
C SER A 114 -19.80 -0.17 16.35
N PHE A 115 -19.50 0.40 15.18
CA PHE A 115 -18.32 0.05 14.38
C PHE A 115 -17.11 0.95 14.65
N ARG A 116 -17.23 2.00 15.47
CA ARG A 116 -16.10 2.90 15.80
C ARG A 116 -15.25 2.32 16.92
N GLY A 117 -13.94 2.58 16.87
CA GLY A 117 -12.98 2.13 17.88
C GLY A 117 -12.40 0.74 17.59
N GLU A 118 -11.94 0.07 18.65
CA GLU A 118 -11.31 -1.25 18.57
C GLU A 118 -12.36 -2.37 18.53
N SER A 119 -12.20 -3.30 17.60
CA SER A 119 -13.06 -4.47 17.48
C SER A 119 -12.33 -5.67 16.91
N GLN A 120 -13.00 -6.82 16.93
CA GLN A 120 -12.50 -8.06 16.35
C GLN A 120 -13.23 -8.32 15.04
N GLN A 121 -12.48 -8.51 13.96
CA GLN A 121 -13.02 -8.81 12.64
C GLN A 121 -12.57 -10.20 12.18
N ILE A 122 -13.52 -11.02 11.72
CA ILE A 122 -13.22 -12.28 11.03
C ILE A 122 -13.12 -11.97 9.53
N PRO A 123 -11.92 -12.06 8.91
CA PRO A 123 -11.77 -11.77 7.48
C PRO A 123 -12.60 -12.72 6.63
N SER A 124 -13.11 -12.28 5.48
CA SER A 124 -13.79 -13.16 4.51
C SER A 124 -12.85 -14.24 3.92
N MET A 125 -13.42 -15.37 3.49
CA MET A 125 -12.73 -16.39 2.69
C MET A 125 -12.21 -15.80 1.37
N TYR A 126 -12.89 -14.80 0.81
CA TYR A 126 -12.44 -14.07 -0.36
C TYR A 126 -11.42 -12.98 0.00
N SER A 127 -10.32 -13.36 0.65
CA SER A 127 -9.26 -12.44 1.04
C SER A 127 -7.87 -12.92 0.58
N ALA A 128 -6.93 -11.98 0.49
CA ALA A 128 -5.53 -12.26 0.13
C ALA A 128 -4.70 -12.86 1.28
N LEU A 129 -5.30 -13.12 2.45
CA LEU A 129 -4.63 -13.81 3.55
C LEU A 129 -4.23 -15.21 3.12
N LYS A 130 -3.13 -15.73 3.66
CA LYS A 130 -2.62 -17.05 3.28
C LYS A 130 -2.92 -18.09 4.34
N HIS A 131 -3.38 -19.25 3.91
CA HIS A 131 -3.46 -20.47 4.69
C HIS A 131 -2.59 -21.54 4.01
N GLN A 132 -1.61 -22.08 4.74
CA GLN A 132 -0.63 -23.04 4.22
C GLN A 132 0.06 -22.58 2.92
N GLY A 133 0.42 -21.29 2.85
CA GLY A 133 1.12 -20.69 1.72
C GLY A 133 0.25 -20.25 0.54
N LYS A 134 -1.02 -20.67 0.48
CA LYS A 134 -1.97 -20.27 -0.57
C LYS A 134 -2.96 -19.21 -0.08
N PRO A 135 -3.37 -18.23 -0.91
CA PRO A 135 -4.40 -17.26 -0.57
C PRO A 135 -5.77 -17.90 -0.28
N LEU A 136 -6.53 -17.35 0.68
CA LEU A 136 -7.85 -17.84 1.08
C LEU A 136 -8.85 -17.81 -0.07
N TYR A 137 -8.79 -16.79 -0.94
CA TYR A 137 -9.68 -16.71 -2.11
C TYR A 137 -9.52 -17.90 -3.07
N GLU A 138 -8.37 -18.59 -3.09
CA GLU A 138 -8.19 -19.79 -3.91
C GLU A 138 -8.98 -20.97 -3.35
N TYR A 139 -9.04 -21.11 -2.02
CA TYR A 139 -9.86 -22.11 -1.34
C TYR A 139 -11.35 -21.80 -1.49
N ALA A 140 -11.74 -20.52 -1.33
CA ALA A 140 -13.10 -20.06 -1.50
C ALA A 140 -13.67 -20.44 -2.88
N ARG A 141 -12.90 -20.20 -3.95
CA ARG A 141 -13.27 -20.57 -5.33
C ARG A 141 -13.36 -22.08 -5.57
N GLN A 142 -12.78 -22.90 -4.68
CA GLN A 142 -12.90 -24.35 -4.70
C GLN A 142 -14.05 -24.84 -3.81
N GLY A 143 -14.80 -23.95 -3.16
CA GLY A 143 -15.83 -24.29 -2.19
C GLY A 143 -15.28 -24.83 -0.88
N ILE A 144 -13.98 -24.64 -0.61
CA ILE A 144 -13.32 -25.12 0.61
C ILE A 144 -13.35 -24.00 1.64
N GLU A 145 -14.05 -24.23 2.75
CA GLU A 145 -14.04 -23.32 3.89
C GLU A 145 -12.83 -23.59 4.79
N VAL A 146 -12.17 -22.51 5.21
CA VAL A 146 -11.06 -22.53 6.16
C VAL A 146 -11.44 -21.67 7.36
N GLU A 147 -11.28 -22.22 8.56
CA GLU A 147 -11.47 -21.48 9.79
C GLU A 147 -10.44 -20.34 9.90
N ARG A 148 -10.90 -19.16 10.27
CA ARG A 148 -10.11 -17.92 10.29
C ARG A 148 -10.20 -17.30 11.67
N GLU A 149 -9.05 -17.06 12.29
CA GLU A 149 -8.98 -16.32 13.54
C GLU A 149 -9.44 -14.88 13.34
N ALA A 150 -10.22 -14.37 14.29
CA ALA A 150 -10.55 -12.95 14.37
C ALA A 150 -9.28 -12.13 14.61
N ARG A 151 -9.22 -10.94 14.04
CA ARG A 151 -8.08 -10.03 14.16
C ARG A 151 -8.55 -8.68 14.68
N SER A 152 -7.72 -8.09 15.54
CA SER A 152 -7.92 -6.72 16.00
C SER A 152 -7.84 -5.74 14.85
N ILE A 153 -8.88 -4.92 14.75
CA ILE A 153 -8.92 -3.75 13.87
C ILE A 153 -9.29 -2.52 14.72
N THR A 154 -8.96 -1.35 14.20
CA THR A 154 -9.41 -0.08 14.76
C THR A 154 -10.03 0.75 13.64
N VAL A 155 -11.27 1.19 13.84
CA VAL A 155 -11.91 2.22 13.00
C VAL A 155 -11.77 3.54 13.73
N TYR A 156 -10.82 4.36 13.28
CA TYR A 156 -10.52 5.67 13.87
C TYR A 156 -11.62 6.68 13.59
N GLU A 157 -12.22 6.59 12.40
CA GLU A 157 -13.30 7.48 11.97
C GLU A 157 -14.22 6.72 11.01
N LEU A 158 -15.53 6.94 11.20
CA LEU A 158 -16.58 6.45 10.33
C LEU A 158 -17.55 7.60 10.10
N LEU A 159 -17.64 8.09 8.87
CA LEU A 159 -18.48 9.23 8.52
C LEU A 159 -19.62 8.77 7.63
N PHE A 160 -20.84 9.16 8.03
CA PHE A 160 -21.99 9.13 7.14
C PHE A 160 -21.84 10.23 6.10
N ILE A 161 -21.97 9.90 4.82
CA ILE A 161 -21.93 10.87 3.73
C ILE A 161 -23.34 11.16 3.22
N ARG A 162 -24.05 10.11 2.79
CA ARG A 162 -25.41 10.19 2.29
C ARG A 162 -26.06 8.81 2.25
N TRP A 163 -27.39 8.81 2.18
CA TRP A 163 -28.18 7.61 1.96
C TRP A 163 -29.33 7.93 1.00
N GLU A 164 -29.34 7.25 -0.14
CA GLU A 164 -30.32 7.44 -1.21
C GLU A 164 -30.81 6.09 -1.72
N GLY A 165 -32.13 5.84 -1.62
CA GLY A 165 -32.68 4.53 -1.92
C GLY A 165 -32.04 3.44 -1.05
N ASN A 166 -31.43 2.45 -1.69
CA ASN A 166 -30.72 1.37 -1.00
C ASN A 166 -29.19 1.57 -0.97
N ASP A 167 -28.68 2.72 -1.41
CA ASP A 167 -27.24 3.01 -1.44
C ASP A 167 -26.85 3.91 -0.27
N LEU A 168 -26.05 3.36 0.64
CA LEU A 168 -25.48 4.06 1.80
C LEU A 168 -24.00 4.35 1.54
N GLU A 169 -23.63 5.63 1.51
CA GLU A 169 -22.25 6.06 1.28
C GLU A 169 -21.57 6.47 2.59
N LEU A 170 -20.39 5.91 2.84
CA LEU A 170 -19.61 6.08 4.06
C LEU A 170 -18.15 6.39 3.73
N GLU A 171 -17.49 7.14 4.61
CA GLU A 171 -16.04 7.26 4.64
C GLU A 171 -15.46 6.61 5.89
N ILE A 172 -14.41 5.80 5.72
CA ILE A 172 -13.86 4.96 6.78
C ILE A 172 -12.35 5.18 6.87
N HIS A 173 -11.87 5.62 8.03
CA HIS A 173 -10.45 5.66 8.40
C HIS A 173 -10.17 4.54 9.38
N CYS A 174 -9.27 3.64 9.01
CA CYS A 174 -9.05 2.41 9.76
C CYS A 174 -7.59 1.97 9.78
N SER A 175 -7.28 1.07 10.71
CA SER A 175 -6.00 0.39 10.82
C SER A 175 -5.70 -0.48 9.60
N LYS A 176 -4.44 -0.92 9.47
CA LYS A 176 -4.07 -1.96 8.50
C LYS A 176 -4.92 -3.23 8.68
N GLY A 177 -5.09 -3.97 7.59
CA GLY A 177 -5.74 -5.29 7.63
C GLY A 177 -7.25 -5.27 7.79
N THR A 178 -7.87 -4.10 7.94
CA THR A 178 -9.34 -3.96 7.99
C THR A 178 -9.96 -4.25 6.62
N TYR A 179 -10.89 -5.20 6.58
CA TYR A 179 -11.65 -5.54 5.40
C TYR A 179 -12.93 -4.71 5.36
N ILE A 180 -12.96 -3.71 4.47
CA ILE A 180 -14.13 -2.85 4.27
C ILE A 180 -15.36 -3.68 3.84
N ARG A 181 -15.16 -4.73 3.03
CA ARG A 181 -16.22 -5.67 2.65
C ARG A 181 -16.89 -6.33 3.84
N THR A 182 -16.11 -6.78 4.82
CA THR A 182 -16.64 -7.36 6.05
C THR A 182 -17.37 -6.32 6.90
N ILE A 183 -16.83 -5.09 7.04
CA ILE A 183 -17.55 -4.00 7.72
C ILE A 183 -18.94 -3.78 7.11
N ILE A 184 -19.02 -3.74 5.77
CA ILE A 184 -20.29 -3.52 5.08
C ILE A 184 -21.24 -4.71 5.25
N ASP A 185 -20.76 -5.96 5.11
CA ASP A 185 -21.59 -7.15 5.32
C ASP A 185 -22.15 -7.20 6.75
N ASP A 186 -21.29 -6.98 7.75
CA ASP A 186 -21.67 -6.96 9.17
C ASP A 186 -22.65 -5.82 9.48
N LEU A 187 -22.43 -4.62 8.91
CA LEU A 187 -23.35 -3.49 9.04
C LEU A 187 -24.74 -3.84 8.48
N GLY A 188 -24.78 -4.48 7.31
CA GLY A 188 -26.02 -4.94 6.70
C GLY A 188 -26.76 -5.96 7.58
N GLU A 189 -26.04 -6.93 8.15
CA GLU A 189 -26.61 -7.90 9.08
C GLU A 189 -27.12 -7.26 10.37
N LEU A 190 -26.37 -6.32 10.95
CA LEU A 190 -26.80 -5.57 12.13
C LEU A 190 -28.08 -4.76 11.86
N LEU A 191 -28.21 -4.20 10.66
CA LEU A 191 -29.42 -3.51 10.20
C LEU A 191 -30.55 -4.47 9.80
N GLY A 192 -30.30 -5.78 9.75
CA GLY A 192 -31.30 -6.82 9.44
C GLY A 192 -31.69 -6.95 7.96
N CYS A 193 -31.15 -6.13 7.06
CA CYS A 193 -31.43 -6.19 5.62
C CYS A 193 -30.28 -6.80 4.80
N GLY A 194 -29.08 -6.88 5.36
CA GLY A 194 -27.87 -7.31 4.65
C GLY A 194 -27.34 -6.22 3.73
N ALA A 195 -26.08 -6.34 3.33
CA ALA A 195 -25.45 -5.41 2.41
C ALA A 195 -24.24 -6.03 1.71
N HIS A 196 -23.82 -5.41 0.62
CA HIS A 196 -22.53 -5.67 -0.01
C HIS A 196 -21.91 -4.37 -0.52
N VAL A 197 -20.60 -4.38 -0.76
CA VAL A 197 -19.89 -3.24 -1.34
C VAL A 197 -20.21 -3.10 -2.83
N SER A 198 -20.86 -2.01 -3.22
CA SER A 198 -21.12 -1.67 -4.64
C SER A 198 -20.06 -0.75 -5.23
N TYR A 199 -19.39 0.04 -4.39
CA TYR A 199 -18.29 0.93 -4.77
C TYR A 199 -17.26 0.99 -3.66
N LEU A 200 -15.97 0.94 -4.01
CA LEU A 200 -14.87 1.11 -3.06
C LEU A 200 -13.73 1.91 -3.67
N ARG A 201 -13.27 2.92 -2.95
CA ARG A 201 -12.10 3.71 -3.32
C ARG A 201 -11.23 3.98 -2.10
N ARG A 202 -9.94 3.63 -2.17
CA ARG A 202 -8.96 4.04 -1.16
C ARG A 202 -8.53 5.47 -1.44
N LEU A 203 -8.89 6.39 -0.56
CA LEU A 203 -8.54 7.79 -0.67
C LEU A 203 -7.09 8.04 -0.25
N GLN A 204 -6.64 7.37 0.81
CA GLN A 204 -5.35 7.68 1.43
C GLN A 204 -4.67 6.45 2.03
N VAL A 205 -3.34 6.46 2.02
CA VAL A 205 -2.46 5.53 2.73
C VAL A 205 -1.46 6.37 3.52
N ALA A 206 -1.39 6.18 4.84
CA ALA A 206 -0.57 6.99 5.73
C ALA A 206 -0.84 8.50 5.52
N THR A 207 0.21 9.32 5.46
CA THR A 207 0.14 10.76 5.23
C THR A 207 0.30 11.14 3.76
N TYR A 208 0.16 10.19 2.82
CA TYR A 208 0.41 10.48 1.42
C TYR A 208 -0.66 11.38 0.78
N PRO A 209 -0.24 12.40 0.02
CA PRO A 209 -1.14 13.34 -0.64
C PRO A 209 -1.92 12.69 -1.79
N SER A 210 -3.24 12.87 -1.80
CA SER A 210 -4.12 12.35 -2.87
C SER A 210 -3.90 13.06 -4.20
N GLU A 211 -3.54 14.34 -4.16
CA GLU A 211 -3.26 15.19 -5.33
C GLU A 211 -2.01 14.77 -6.12
N ARG A 212 -1.16 13.92 -5.54
CA ARG A 212 0.01 13.34 -6.18
C ARG A 212 -0.27 11.99 -6.84
N MET A 213 -1.51 11.49 -6.77
CA MET A 213 -1.88 10.27 -7.46
C MET A 213 -1.83 10.45 -8.98
N VAL A 214 -1.35 9.43 -9.69
CA VAL A 214 -1.37 9.38 -11.15
C VAL A 214 -2.03 8.11 -11.64
N THR A 215 -2.73 8.17 -12.78
CA THR A 215 -3.40 7.00 -13.37
C THR A 215 -2.47 6.26 -14.34
N LEU A 216 -2.81 5.01 -14.69
CA LEU A 216 -2.08 4.26 -15.71
C LEU A 216 -2.16 4.93 -17.09
N GLU A 217 -3.28 5.57 -17.40
CA GLU A 217 -3.53 6.28 -18.65
C GLU A 217 -2.60 7.50 -18.75
N GLN A 218 -2.46 8.27 -17.67
CA GLN A 218 -1.51 9.40 -17.62
C GLN A 218 -0.07 8.93 -17.82
N LEU A 219 0.35 7.86 -17.14
CA LEU A 219 1.70 7.30 -17.31
C LEU A 219 1.93 6.78 -18.72
N THR A 220 0.93 6.15 -19.33
CA THR A 220 1.01 5.64 -20.71
C THR A 220 1.11 6.79 -21.71
N ALA A 221 0.29 7.83 -21.54
CA ALA A 221 0.33 9.02 -22.38
C ALA A 221 1.69 9.75 -22.33
N MET A 222 2.31 9.84 -21.14
CA MET A 222 3.68 10.39 -21.01
C MET A 222 4.70 9.57 -21.79
N VAL A 223 4.61 8.24 -21.74
CA VAL A 223 5.50 7.35 -22.49
C VAL A 223 5.28 7.48 -24.00
N GLU A 224 4.04 7.51 -24.46
CA GLU A 224 3.69 7.65 -25.88
C GLU A 224 4.13 9.00 -26.45
N ALA A 225 3.91 10.09 -25.71
CA ALA A 225 4.36 11.43 -26.11
C ALA A 225 5.88 11.51 -26.24
N ALA A 226 6.62 10.99 -25.25
CA ALA A 226 8.08 10.92 -25.28
C ALA A 226 8.60 10.13 -26.48
N GLN A 227 7.97 8.98 -26.77
CA GLN A 227 8.34 8.13 -27.90
C GLN A 227 8.06 8.80 -29.25
N ALA A 228 6.94 9.51 -29.39
CA ALA A 228 6.61 10.28 -30.59
C ALA A 228 7.64 11.38 -30.88
N GLU A 229 8.25 11.95 -29.83
CA GLU A 229 9.32 12.96 -29.91
C GLU A 229 10.73 12.35 -30.00
N GLY A 230 10.87 11.01 -29.99
CA GLY A 230 12.17 10.32 -30.03
C GLY A 230 13.02 10.52 -28.77
N ARG A 231 12.42 10.90 -27.64
CA ARG A 231 13.09 11.12 -26.36
C ARG A 231 12.79 10.01 -25.35
N SER A 232 13.58 9.95 -24.29
CA SER A 232 13.31 9.05 -23.16
C SER A 232 12.18 9.61 -22.28
N PRO A 233 11.19 8.79 -21.88
CA PRO A 233 10.16 9.21 -20.91
C PRO A 233 10.68 9.26 -19.46
N ASN A 234 11.89 8.76 -19.21
CA ASN A 234 12.41 8.55 -17.87
C ASN A 234 12.43 9.82 -16.99
N PRO A 235 12.90 11.00 -17.46
CA PRO A 235 12.93 12.19 -16.59
C PRO A 235 11.54 12.62 -16.11
N GLU A 236 10.53 12.54 -16.97
CA GLU A 236 9.15 12.88 -16.64
C GLU A 236 8.55 11.86 -15.69
N LEU A 237 8.73 10.56 -15.97
CA LEU A 237 8.25 9.50 -15.09
C LEU A 237 8.89 9.57 -13.69
N ASP A 238 10.21 9.75 -13.64
CA ASP A 238 10.96 9.79 -12.38
C ASP A 238 10.57 11.01 -11.54
N SER A 239 10.16 12.13 -12.17
CA SER A 239 9.69 13.33 -11.46
C SER A 239 8.41 13.10 -10.64
N LEU A 240 7.65 12.06 -10.97
CA LEU A 240 6.43 11.68 -10.23
C LEU A 240 6.75 10.95 -8.93
N LEU A 241 7.94 10.35 -8.81
CA LEU A 241 8.31 9.53 -7.67
C LEU A 241 8.54 10.39 -6.42
N LEU A 242 7.97 9.96 -5.31
CA LEU A 242 8.39 10.43 -3.99
C LEU A 242 9.74 9.80 -3.62
N PRO A 243 10.56 10.49 -2.80
CA PRO A 243 11.80 9.94 -2.26
C PRO A 243 11.61 8.57 -1.61
N MET A 244 12.64 7.72 -1.64
CA MET A 244 12.52 6.34 -1.14
C MET A 244 12.24 6.24 0.36
N ASP A 245 12.60 7.26 1.12
CA ASP A 245 12.39 7.37 2.56
C ASP A 245 11.05 8.01 2.94
N SER A 246 10.23 8.39 1.94
CA SER A 246 8.88 8.93 2.16
C SER A 246 7.99 7.98 2.98
N ALA A 247 8.21 6.66 2.88
CA ALA A 247 7.52 5.63 3.66
C ALA A 247 7.84 5.67 5.17
N VAL A 248 8.94 6.31 5.56
CA VAL A 248 9.48 6.35 6.92
C VAL A 248 9.70 7.80 7.40
N LEU A 249 9.07 8.76 6.74
CA LEU A 249 9.25 10.19 6.97
C LEU A 249 8.92 10.60 8.41
N ASN A 250 8.03 9.87 9.08
CA ASN A 250 7.61 10.11 10.46
C ASN A 250 8.68 9.75 11.50
N PHE A 251 9.76 9.06 11.12
CA PHE A 251 10.87 8.80 12.04
C PHE A 251 11.83 9.99 12.10
N PRO A 252 12.35 10.31 13.31
CA PRO A 252 13.42 11.29 13.47
C PRO A 252 14.59 10.99 12.53
N GLU A 253 15.20 12.05 12.00
CA GLU A 253 16.36 11.94 11.13
C GLU A 253 17.65 12.07 11.95
N VAL A 254 18.58 11.13 11.72
CA VAL A 254 19.96 11.22 12.18
C VAL A 254 20.87 11.34 10.95
N ASN A 255 21.38 12.54 10.72
CA ASN A 255 22.31 12.80 9.63
C ASN A 255 23.76 12.58 10.08
N LEU A 256 24.50 11.75 9.35
CA LEU A 256 25.85 11.35 9.66
C LEU A 256 26.88 12.10 8.83
N LEU A 257 28.06 12.31 9.42
CA LEU A 257 29.25 12.63 8.64
C LEU A 257 29.60 11.42 7.76
N PRO A 258 30.10 11.62 6.52
CA PRO A 258 30.44 10.52 5.63
C PRO A 258 31.38 9.46 6.22
N SER A 259 32.36 9.89 7.03
CA SER A 259 33.28 8.99 7.72
C SER A 259 32.58 8.08 8.74
N VAL A 260 31.51 8.55 9.38
CA VAL A 260 30.70 7.78 10.33
C VAL A 260 29.70 6.90 9.58
N ALA A 261 29.09 7.43 8.51
CA ALA A 261 28.18 6.69 7.65
C ALA A 261 28.83 5.44 7.04
N ALA A 262 30.14 5.48 6.73
CA ALA A 262 30.89 4.32 6.25
C ALA A 262 30.82 3.11 7.21
N TYR A 263 30.93 3.34 8.52
CA TYR A 263 30.78 2.29 9.54
C TYR A 263 29.36 1.75 9.59
N VAL A 264 28.37 2.64 9.54
CA VAL A 264 26.94 2.26 9.52
C VAL A 264 26.60 1.44 8.28
N LYS A 265 27.11 1.83 7.11
CA LYS A 265 26.96 1.08 5.84
C LYS A 265 27.52 -0.34 5.90
N GLN A 266 28.48 -0.58 6.80
CA GLN A 266 29.05 -1.91 7.09
C GLN A 266 28.33 -2.65 8.24
N GLY A 267 27.18 -2.15 8.70
CA GLY A 267 26.39 -2.76 9.76
C GLY A 267 26.85 -2.42 11.17
N GLN A 268 27.77 -1.47 11.35
CA GLN A 268 28.32 -1.15 12.66
C GLN A 268 27.51 -0.04 13.37
N PRO A 269 27.16 -0.21 14.65
CA PRO A 269 26.50 0.83 15.44
C PRO A 269 27.47 1.96 15.82
N VAL A 270 26.99 3.20 15.81
CA VAL A 270 27.82 4.40 16.03
C VAL A 270 27.20 5.35 17.06
N HIS A 271 28.01 6.08 17.82
CA HIS A 271 27.53 7.21 18.61
C HIS A 271 27.37 8.44 17.73
N VAL A 272 26.24 9.14 17.89
CA VAL A 272 25.94 10.36 17.17
C VAL A 272 25.39 11.38 18.16
N SER A 273 26.05 12.52 18.26
CA SER A 273 25.57 13.62 19.10
C SER A 273 24.20 14.11 18.62
N GLY A 274 23.25 14.28 19.53
CA GLY A 274 21.91 14.75 19.22
C GLY A 274 20.97 13.70 18.63
N ALA A 275 21.36 12.41 18.61
CA ALA A 275 20.42 11.34 18.32
C ALA A 275 19.31 11.26 19.39
N PRO A 276 18.10 10.81 19.04
CA PRO A 276 17.06 10.48 20.03
C PRO A 276 17.54 9.46 21.07
N SER A 277 16.86 9.40 22.22
CA SER A 277 17.18 8.46 23.30
C SER A 277 16.71 7.02 23.03
N GLU A 278 15.71 6.84 22.18
CA GLU A 278 15.12 5.54 21.87
C GLU A 278 14.40 5.55 20.50
N GLY A 279 13.97 4.38 20.04
CA GLY A 279 13.10 4.23 18.87
C GLY A 279 13.81 4.10 17.52
N MET A 280 13.00 4.09 16.46
CA MET A 280 13.47 4.00 15.08
C MET A 280 13.87 5.39 14.55
N VAL A 281 14.92 5.43 13.74
CA VAL A 281 15.41 6.65 13.08
C VAL A 281 15.64 6.42 11.59
N ARG A 282 15.44 7.47 10.79
CA ARG A 282 16.01 7.56 9.44
C ARG A 282 17.47 7.96 9.55
N ILE A 283 18.31 7.33 8.75
CA ILE A 283 19.74 7.64 8.69
C ILE A 283 20.03 8.28 7.34
N THR A 284 20.57 9.49 7.39
CA THR A 284 21.02 10.25 6.22
C THR A 284 22.52 10.52 6.31
N GLU A 285 23.15 10.90 5.20
CA GLU A 285 24.58 11.19 5.13
C GLU A 285 24.87 12.52 4.41
N GLY A 286 25.77 13.31 5.01
CA GLY A 286 26.39 14.47 4.37
C GLY A 286 25.50 15.72 4.29
N LYS A 287 25.92 16.69 3.47
CA LYS A 287 25.23 17.98 3.32
C LYS A 287 23.89 17.85 2.59
N GLU A 288 23.86 16.99 1.57
CA GLU A 288 22.65 16.68 0.79
C GLU A 288 21.69 15.75 1.54
N ARG A 289 22.07 15.27 2.74
CA ARG A 289 21.25 14.37 3.58
C ARG A 289 20.77 13.15 2.80
N ASN A 290 21.68 12.51 2.07
CA ASN A 290 21.35 11.34 1.28
C ASN A 290 20.86 10.22 2.19
N PHE A 291 19.66 9.70 1.93
CA PHE A 291 19.10 8.62 2.74
C PHE A 291 19.87 7.31 2.53
N ILE A 292 20.38 6.72 3.62
CA ILE A 292 21.15 5.47 3.59
C ILE A 292 20.42 4.29 4.25
N GLY A 293 19.31 4.56 4.96
CA GLY A 293 18.45 3.51 5.53
C GLY A 293 17.81 3.90 6.85
N ILE A 294 17.34 2.89 7.58
CA ILE A 294 16.79 3.05 8.94
C ILE A 294 17.64 2.33 9.97
N GLY A 295 17.62 2.86 11.18
CA GLY A 295 18.24 2.27 12.36
C GLY A 295 17.36 2.33 13.59
N THR A 296 17.81 1.70 14.66
CA THR A 296 17.22 1.83 15.99
C THR A 296 18.27 2.43 16.93
N ILE A 297 17.83 3.22 17.90
CA ILE A 297 18.68 3.56 19.03
C ILE A 297 18.80 2.30 19.90
N ALA A 298 20.04 1.85 20.13
CA ALA A 298 20.34 0.74 21.02
C ALA A 298 20.33 1.18 22.48
N GLU A 299 20.30 0.23 23.41
CA GLU A 299 20.30 0.51 24.87
C GLU A 299 21.51 1.32 25.33
N ASP A 300 22.64 1.22 24.63
CA ASP A 300 23.85 2.00 24.89
C ASP A 300 23.84 3.40 24.22
N GLY A 301 22.72 3.80 23.62
CA GLY A 301 22.55 5.08 22.93
C GLY A 301 23.20 5.15 21.55
N ARG A 302 23.76 4.07 21.02
CA ARG A 302 24.27 4.04 19.64
C ARG A 302 23.16 3.89 18.63
N VAL A 303 23.35 4.49 17.45
CA VAL A 303 22.49 4.29 16.29
C VAL A 303 22.91 3.01 15.60
N ALA A 304 22.11 1.95 15.74
CA ALA A 304 22.34 0.65 15.14
C ALA A 304 21.59 0.50 13.81
N PRO A 305 22.28 0.21 12.68
CA PRO A 305 21.61 0.01 11.39
C PRO A 305 20.68 -1.21 11.43
N LYS A 306 19.46 -1.05 10.91
CA LYS A 306 18.46 -2.14 10.82
C LYS A 306 18.21 -2.56 9.38
N ARG A 307 18.07 -1.59 8.48
CA ARG A 307 17.81 -1.84 7.06
C ARG A 307 18.41 -0.72 6.22
N LEU A 308 19.48 -1.05 5.50
CA LEU A 308 20.23 -0.10 4.67
C LEU A 308 19.87 -0.25 3.20
N VAL A 309 20.00 0.85 2.46
CA VAL A 309 19.90 0.87 0.99
C VAL A 309 21.21 0.35 0.38
N VAL A 310 21.14 -0.19 -0.83
CA VAL A 310 22.31 -0.56 -1.62
C VAL A 310 22.46 0.49 -2.70
N GLU A 311 23.56 1.23 -2.65
CA GLU A 311 23.94 2.14 -3.72
C GLU A 311 24.29 1.33 -4.98
N SER A 312 23.70 1.70 -6.11
CA SER A 312 24.17 1.20 -7.41
C SER A 312 25.49 1.87 -7.71
N VAL A 313 26.58 1.10 -7.69
CA VAL A 313 27.82 1.54 -8.36
C VAL A 313 27.49 1.59 -9.84
N GLU A 314 27.57 2.75 -10.48
CA GLU A 314 27.63 2.80 -11.94
C GLU A 314 28.81 1.95 -12.36
N VAL A 315 28.53 0.76 -12.91
CA VAL A 315 29.56 -0.01 -13.58
C VAL A 315 29.82 0.78 -14.86
N GLU A 316 30.83 1.65 -14.85
CA GLU A 316 31.40 2.20 -16.08
C GLU A 316 31.58 1.01 -17.03
N ASN A 317 31.01 1.12 -18.22
CA ASN A 317 31.08 0.09 -19.26
C ASN A 317 32.56 -0.27 -19.48
N LEU A 318 33.03 -1.35 -18.84
CA LEU A 318 34.34 -1.90 -19.17
C LEU A 318 34.28 -2.28 -20.65
N PRO A 319 35.19 -1.74 -21.48
CA PRO A 319 35.13 -1.95 -22.92
C PRO A 319 35.17 -3.44 -23.22
N VAL A 320 34.23 -3.88 -24.05
CA VAL A 320 34.19 -5.25 -24.57
C VAL A 320 35.47 -5.45 -25.37
N GLU A 321 36.42 -6.20 -24.83
CA GLU A 321 37.52 -6.73 -25.63
C GLU A 321 36.93 -7.62 -26.73
N ASN A 322 36.90 -7.06 -27.94
CA ASN A 322 36.66 -7.82 -29.16
C ASN A 322 37.79 -8.86 -29.29
N LYS A 323 37.51 -10.09 -28.86
CA LYS A 323 38.27 -11.25 -29.30
C LYS A 323 38.11 -11.37 -30.82
N LYS A 324 39.15 -10.98 -31.55
CA LYS A 324 39.43 -11.52 -32.87
C LYS A 324 40.03 -12.91 -32.72
#